data_AF-A0A7K6HXE7-F1
#
_entry.id   AF-A0A7K6HXE7-F1
#
_cell.length_a   1.000
_cell.length_b   1.000
_cell.length_c   1.000
_cell.angle_alpha   90.00
_cell.angle_beta   90.00
_cell.angle_gamma   90.00
#
_symmetry.space_group_name_H-M   'P 1'
#
loop_
_entity.id
_entity.type
_entity.pdbx_description
1 polymer ?
#
loop_
_entity_poly.entity_id
_entity_poly.type
_entity_poly.pdbx_seq_one_letter_code
_entity_poly.pdbx_strand_id
1 'polypeptide(L)'
;EQSPLLHLDLYNFDCAAAEGSRYVLTSPRSLEACARCAVRPVELLPRALGDLLREAPGRSMRVAAGLYEAYERERRRKLQQCREERERIIREEKRRILAPLGSLPPSPAARVSSRAAAAAAGGPRTLGGGRARASRGAKGKSHSLDSLQKRREGSWGKTSSESGASSSYSGESLRERGGKVGGRGRGAAAVNGTLLGRSFSLGDLSHSPQTAQRVERIVREVKRKKGLSEVPERDKKIAALMIAKHQEANILREQRQAAHLQWDSQRRLAEQRKEQEEKEKQRALLHGQRMWESQVEKRRGRLNQEQEEAALLKQRQLLVCEERWREQAEKQERLRRERLERAIQEDKQKKLHQELNLKAKEEVKKEHQEREEQLLQEKLSTAAQKRLKKEVQLQKEKRLFNQAEKLKHAALLKELAKQEAEEKEMLKASLKMSLTKAQENYEQLVEKRNQELREKARREEMQIQRAKLAAEKKEREQKEHLEALARETERKLQHAAQVAEEAVQEKARKVVLSRLEKEKVQKMNKQKVEQYEDLRRREILLSIERKLERSEQIFKEKKTVLENARSVARASFHVREKVREETNMRTFDKMAFEAELHAHLSKK
;
A
#
# COMPACT_ATOMS: atom_id res chain seq x y z
N GLU A 1 -44.86 31.24 2.82
CA GLU A 1 -44.66 30.26 3.90
C GLU A 1 -43.16 30.08 4.12
N GLN A 2 -42.63 30.49 5.27
CA GLN A 2 -41.21 30.36 5.59
C GLN A 2 -41.02 29.06 6.38
N SER A 3 -40.55 28.01 5.71
CA SER A 3 -40.10 26.80 6.40
C SER A 3 -39.01 27.17 7.41
N PRO A 4 -39.00 26.61 8.63
CA PRO A 4 -37.96 26.91 9.61
C PRO A 4 -36.59 26.64 8.99
N LEU A 5 -35.66 27.61 9.09
CA LEU A 5 -34.30 27.45 8.55
C LEU A 5 -33.61 26.29 9.29
N LEU A 6 -33.60 25.12 8.65
CA LEU A 6 -32.88 23.95 9.12
C LEU A 6 -31.39 24.28 9.22
N HIS A 7 -30.77 23.95 10.36
CA HIS A 7 -29.34 24.09 10.55
C HIS A 7 -28.59 22.92 9.91
N LEU A 8 -28.02 23.15 8.73
CA LEU A 8 -27.32 22.17 7.91
C LEU A 8 -25.83 22.50 7.87
N ASP A 9 -25.01 21.54 8.28
CA ASP A 9 -23.56 21.59 8.37
C ASP A 9 -22.92 20.39 7.66
N LEU A 10 -21.58 20.31 7.65
CA LEU A 10 -20.83 19.25 6.94
C LEU A 10 -21.03 17.83 7.50
N TYR A 11 -21.78 17.66 8.59
CA TYR A 11 -22.05 16.38 9.23
C TYR A 11 -23.50 15.94 9.05
N ASN A 12 -24.45 16.86 8.92
CA ASN A 12 -25.88 16.54 8.84
C ASN A 12 -26.57 16.94 7.52
N PHE A 13 -25.85 17.47 6.53
CA PHE A 13 -26.45 17.88 5.24
C PHE A 13 -27.07 16.73 4.41
N ASP A 14 -26.66 15.48 4.65
CA ASP A 14 -27.16 14.27 3.96
C ASP A 14 -28.29 13.56 4.77
N CYS A 15 -28.88 14.20 5.78
CA CYS A 15 -29.96 13.57 6.56
C CYS A 15 -31.34 13.67 5.87
N ALA A 16 -32.27 12.77 6.18
CA ALA A 16 -33.62 12.77 5.60
C ALA A 16 -34.39 14.09 5.83
N ALA A 17 -34.09 14.81 6.92
CA ALA A 17 -34.69 16.12 7.18
C ALA A 17 -34.18 17.23 6.23
N ALA A 18 -33.03 17.01 5.57
CA ALA A 18 -32.48 17.91 4.56
C ALA A 18 -33.05 17.66 3.15
N GLU A 19 -33.69 16.50 2.91
CA GLU A 19 -34.34 16.18 1.63
C GLU A 19 -35.52 17.14 1.41
N GLY A 20 -35.36 18.10 0.49
CA GLY A 20 -36.35 19.16 0.22
C GLY A 20 -35.98 20.55 0.76
N SER A 21 -34.85 20.69 1.47
CA SER A 21 -34.30 21.99 1.82
C SER A 21 -33.82 22.75 0.58
N ARG A 22 -34.12 24.06 0.50
CA ARG A 22 -33.63 24.95 -0.57
C ARG A 22 -32.10 25.13 -0.56
N TYR A 23 -31.47 24.99 0.61
CA TYR A 23 -30.04 25.22 0.80
C TYR A 23 -29.35 23.93 1.21
N VAL A 24 -28.16 23.69 0.65
CA VAL A 24 -27.31 22.52 0.99
C VAL A 24 -26.67 22.67 2.37
N LEU A 25 -26.17 23.88 2.68
CA LEU A 25 -25.53 24.22 3.95
C LEU A 25 -26.07 25.56 4.42
N THR A 26 -26.37 25.67 5.72
CA THR A 26 -26.81 26.90 6.36
C THR A 26 -25.92 27.31 7.54
N SER A 27 -25.01 26.43 7.97
CA SER A 27 -24.03 26.71 9.01
C SER A 27 -22.93 27.66 8.50
N PRO A 28 -22.73 28.85 9.12
CA PRO A 28 -21.71 29.81 8.69
C PRO A 28 -20.31 29.22 8.63
N ARG A 29 -19.93 28.41 9.63
CA ARG A 29 -18.60 27.75 9.69
C ARG A 29 -18.41 26.75 8.56
N SER A 30 -19.47 26.03 8.18
CA SER A 30 -19.42 25.07 7.07
C SER A 30 -19.35 25.76 5.72
N LEU A 31 -20.06 26.89 5.56
CA LEU A 31 -19.97 27.72 4.35
C LEU A 31 -18.58 28.36 4.21
N GLU A 32 -18.01 28.86 5.30
CA GLU A 32 -16.65 29.40 5.31
C GLU A 32 -15.60 28.32 4.98
N ALA A 33 -15.74 27.12 5.53
CA ALA A 33 -14.85 26.00 5.21
C ALA A 33 -14.90 25.63 3.72
N CYS A 34 -16.10 25.56 3.14
CA CYS A 34 -16.28 25.32 1.71
C CYS A 34 -15.63 26.42 0.86
N ALA A 35 -15.79 27.69 1.26
CA ALA A 35 -15.17 28.83 0.58
C ALA A 35 -13.63 28.79 0.63
N ARG A 36 -13.04 28.48 1.80
CA ARG A 36 -11.57 28.33 1.95
C ARG A 36 -11.02 27.16 1.15
N CYS A 37 -11.78 26.07 1.00
CA CYS A 37 -11.41 24.93 0.20
C CYS A 37 -11.75 25.07 -1.31
N ALA A 38 -12.35 26.20 -1.73
CA ALA A 38 -12.86 26.41 -3.09
C ALA A 38 -13.81 25.29 -3.58
N VAL A 39 -14.62 24.74 -2.67
CA VAL A 39 -15.61 23.70 -2.96
C VAL A 39 -17.01 24.31 -2.90
N ARG A 40 -17.83 24.08 -3.93
CA ARG A 40 -19.25 24.50 -3.88
C ARG A 40 -20.06 23.49 -3.06
N PRO A 41 -20.98 23.92 -2.19
CA PRO A 41 -21.80 22.99 -1.39
C PRO A 41 -22.51 21.92 -2.22
N VAL A 42 -22.99 22.26 -3.42
CA VAL A 42 -23.66 21.32 -4.35
C VAL A 42 -22.75 20.17 -4.79
N GLU A 43 -21.42 20.36 -4.82
CA GLU A 43 -20.46 19.30 -5.17
C GLU A 43 -20.27 18.27 -4.06
N LEU A 44 -20.73 18.57 -2.84
CA LEU A 44 -20.73 17.64 -1.73
C LEU A 44 -21.94 16.73 -1.72
N LEU A 45 -22.94 16.92 -2.60
CA LEU A 45 -24.13 16.07 -2.65
C LEU A 45 -23.85 14.74 -3.38
N PRO A 46 -24.43 13.62 -2.90
CA PRO A 46 -24.40 12.37 -3.62
C PRO A 46 -25.22 12.51 -4.91
N ARG A 47 -24.76 11.89 -5.99
CA ARG A 47 -25.50 11.79 -7.27
C ARG A 47 -25.94 10.36 -7.47
N ALA A 48 -27.12 10.12 -8.03
CA ALA A 48 -27.50 8.76 -8.37
C ALA A 48 -26.73 8.28 -9.61
N LEU A 49 -26.44 6.98 -9.69
CA LEU A 49 -25.84 6.37 -10.89
C LEU A 49 -26.69 6.62 -12.14
N GLY A 50 -28.02 6.71 -11.97
CA GLY A 50 -28.97 7.03 -13.04
C GLY A 50 -28.81 8.44 -13.64
N ASP A 51 -28.35 9.42 -12.85
CA ASP A 51 -28.13 10.78 -13.33
C ASP A 51 -26.89 10.85 -14.23
N LEU A 52 -25.83 10.12 -13.86
CA LEU A 52 -24.61 10.00 -14.66
C LEU A 52 -24.82 9.23 -15.97
N LEU A 53 -25.75 8.27 -15.98
CA LEU A 53 -26.17 7.58 -17.20
C LEU A 53 -26.93 8.51 -18.15
N ARG A 54 -27.71 9.44 -17.60
CA ARG A 54 -28.47 10.44 -18.37
C ARG A 54 -27.56 11.53 -18.97
N GLU A 55 -26.47 11.89 -18.28
CA GLU A 55 -25.47 12.85 -18.76
C GLU A 55 -24.60 12.30 -19.92
N ALA A 56 -24.52 10.98 -20.11
CA ALA A 56 -23.73 10.36 -21.17
C ALA A 56 -24.45 9.15 -21.81
N PRO A 57 -25.52 9.38 -22.59
CA PRO A 57 -26.20 8.30 -23.31
C PRO A 57 -25.22 7.62 -24.27
N GLY A 58 -25.18 6.28 -24.25
CA GLY A 58 -24.34 5.46 -25.14
C GLY A 58 -23.05 4.90 -24.54
N ARG A 59 -22.74 5.16 -23.27
CA ARG A 59 -21.61 4.50 -22.56
C ARG A 59 -22.05 3.16 -21.95
N SER A 60 -21.16 2.17 -21.94
CA SER A 60 -21.46 0.87 -21.31
C SER A 60 -21.60 0.99 -19.80
N MET A 61 -22.42 0.12 -19.18
CA MET A 61 -22.66 0.11 -17.72
C MET A 61 -21.36 0.06 -16.90
N ARG A 62 -20.34 -0.67 -17.36
CA ARG A 62 -19.02 -0.73 -16.71
C ARG A 62 -18.31 0.62 -16.71
N VAL A 63 -18.41 1.39 -17.80
CA VAL A 63 -17.79 2.72 -17.89
C VAL A 63 -18.55 3.72 -17.00
N ALA A 64 -19.88 3.64 -16.97
CA ALA A 64 -20.69 4.48 -16.09
C ALA A 64 -20.40 4.22 -14.60
N ALA A 65 -20.28 2.95 -14.20
CA ALA A 65 -19.88 2.57 -12.84
C ALA A 65 -18.49 3.11 -12.47
N GLY A 66 -17.50 3.00 -13.37
CA GLY A 66 -16.16 3.54 -13.13
C GLY A 66 -16.13 5.07 -12.99
N LEU A 67 -16.96 5.78 -13.75
CA LEU A 67 -17.11 7.24 -13.62
C LEU A 67 -17.79 7.64 -12.32
N TYR A 68 -18.81 6.88 -11.89
CA TYR A 68 -19.45 7.07 -10.59
C TYR A 68 -18.48 6.85 -9.44
N GLU A 69 -17.66 5.79 -9.49
CA GLU A 69 -16.63 5.55 -8.47
C GLU A 69 -15.59 6.68 -8.42
N ALA A 70 -15.18 7.21 -9.58
CA ALA A 70 -14.28 8.35 -9.64
C ALA A 70 -14.91 9.62 -9.05
N TYR A 71 -16.18 9.89 -9.35
CA TYR A 71 -16.95 10.99 -8.79
C TYR A 71 -17.08 10.87 -7.26
N GLU A 72 -17.50 9.71 -6.76
CA GLU A 72 -17.65 9.45 -5.32
C GLU A 72 -16.33 9.58 -4.57
N ARG A 73 -15.23 9.14 -5.17
CA ARG A 73 -13.88 9.28 -4.59
C ARG A 73 -13.49 10.74 -4.44
N GLU A 74 -13.71 11.54 -5.48
CA GLU A 74 -13.42 12.98 -5.47
C GLU A 74 -14.34 13.73 -4.51
N ARG A 75 -15.64 13.40 -4.48
CA ARG A 75 -16.62 13.95 -3.54
C ARG A 75 -16.20 13.72 -2.09
N ARG A 76 -15.84 12.48 -1.73
CA ARG A 76 -15.38 12.14 -0.36
C ARG A 76 -14.12 12.89 0.03
N ARG A 77 -13.18 13.05 -0.90
CA ARG A 77 -11.95 13.83 -0.69
C ARG A 77 -12.27 15.29 -0.41
N LYS A 78 -13.12 15.93 -1.22
CA LYS A 78 -13.57 17.32 -1.01
C LYS A 78 -14.30 17.49 0.31
N LEU A 79 -15.20 16.55 0.66
CA LEU A 79 -15.93 16.57 1.93
C LEU A 79 -14.99 16.48 3.14
N GLN A 80 -14.00 15.59 3.07
CA GLN A 80 -12.99 15.46 4.12
C GLN A 80 -12.19 16.77 4.31
N GLN A 81 -11.72 17.36 3.21
CA GLN A 81 -11.01 18.64 3.26
C GLN A 81 -11.84 19.75 3.90
N CYS A 82 -13.12 19.86 3.53
CA CYS A 82 -14.03 20.86 4.11
C CYS A 82 -14.24 20.61 5.62
N ARG A 83 -14.32 19.35 6.07
CA ARG A 83 -14.46 19.02 7.50
C ARG A 83 -13.20 19.39 8.29
N GLU A 84 -12.03 19.09 7.75
CA GLU A 84 -10.75 19.46 8.37
C GLU A 84 -10.58 20.97 8.49
N GLU A 85 -10.98 21.72 7.46
CA GLU A 85 -10.92 23.19 7.46
C GLU A 85 -11.96 23.80 8.41
N ARG A 86 -13.16 23.22 8.53
CA ARG A 86 -14.15 23.60 9.55
C ARG A 86 -13.58 23.45 10.97
N GLU A 87 -12.90 22.33 11.25
CA GLU A 87 -12.24 22.14 12.55
C GLU A 87 -11.07 23.11 12.76
N ARG A 88 -10.39 23.52 11.69
CA ARG A 88 -9.37 24.59 11.74
C ARG A 88 -10.01 25.93 12.12
N ILE A 89 -11.12 26.31 11.47
CA ILE A 89 -11.88 27.53 11.79
C ILE A 89 -12.31 27.50 13.26
N ILE A 90 -12.85 26.39 13.75
CA ILE A 90 -13.26 26.25 15.17
C ILE A 90 -12.08 26.42 16.11
N ARG A 91 -10.91 25.86 15.79
CA ARG A 91 -9.68 26.02 16.59
C ARG A 91 -9.15 27.46 16.56
N GLU A 92 -9.18 28.12 15.41
CA GLU A 92 -8.79 29.52 15.26
C GLU A 92 -9.71 30.44 16.06
N GLU A 93 -11.02 30.23 15.99
CA GLU A 93 -12.02 30.98 16.75
C GLU A 93 -11.86 30.77 18.25
N LYS A 94 -11.67 29.52 18.70
CA LYS A 94 -11.36 29.22 20.11
C LYS A 94 -10.08 29.91 20.58
N ARG A 95 -9.03 29.96 19.75
CA ARG A 95 -7.80 30.69 20.06
C ARG A 95 -8.03 32.20 20.14
N ARG A 96 -8.88 32.77 19.27
CA ARG A 96 -9.26 34.20 19.32
C ARG A 96 -10.06 34.53 20.58
N ILE A 97 -10.95 33.64 21.02
CA ILE A 97 -11.77 33.82 22.22
C ILE A 97 -10.95 33.65 23.51
N LEU A 98 -9.99 32.73 23.53
CA LEU A 98 -9.13 32.43 24.70
C LEU A 98 -7.87 33.30 24.78
N ALA A 99 -7.61 34.17 23.79
CA ALA A 99 -6.52 35.14 23.84
C ALA A 99 -6.91 36.30 24.78
N PRO A 100 -6.06 36.69 25.76
CA PRO A 100 -6.31 37.86 26.60
C PRO A 100 -6.46 39.12 25.74
N LEU A 101 -7.45 39.97 26.06
CA LEU A 101 -7.67 41.30 25.49
C LEU A 101 -6.36 42.11 25.45
N GLY A 102 -5.68 42.06 24.32
CA GLY A 102 -4.35 42.63 24.14
C GLY A 102 -3.95 42.72 22.68
N SER A 103 -4.90 43.02 21.79
CA SER A 103 -4.71 43.70 20.50
C SER A 103 -5.99 43.59 19.68
N LEU A 104 -6.71 44.71 19.54
CA LEU A 104 -7.77 44.85 18.55
C LEU A 104 -7.17 44.78 17.13
N PRO A 105 -7.76 44.03 16.19
CA PRO A 105 -7.49 44.23 14.77
C PRO A 105 -8.23 45.48 14.26
N PRO A 106 -7.69 46.23 13.30
CA PRO A 106 -8.42 47.34 12.70
C PRO A 106 -9.58 46.79 11.85
N SER A 107 -10.77 47.33 12.09
CA SER A 107 -12.02 47.02 11.38
C SER A 107 -11.90 47.29 9.86
N PRO A 108 -12.51 46.47 8.98
CA PRO A 108 -12.39 46.59 7.52
C PRO A 108 -13.44 47.55 6.93
N ALA A 109 -13.55 48.76 7.48
CA ALA A 109 -14.53 49.76 7.04
C ALA A 109 -13.94 51.17 7.04
N ALA A 110 -12.94 51.40 6.17
CA ALA A 110 -12.51 52.72 5.71
C ALA A 110 -11.48 52.56 4.59
N ARG A 111 -11.89 52.06 3.43
CA ARG A 111 -11.11 52.15 2.19
C ARG A 111 -12.03 52.50 1.02
N VAL A 112 -12.61 53.69 1.09
CA VAL A 112 -12.96 54.47 -0.09
C VAL A 112 -12.69 55.94 0.25
N SER A 113 -12.11 56.66 -0.70
CA SER A 113 -11.85 58.10 -0.69
C SER A 113 -10.64 58.59 0.11
N SER A 114 -9.48 58.63 -0.56
CA SER A 114 -8.78 59.87 -0.91
C SER A 114 -7.34 59.59 -1.32
N ARG A 115 -7.08 59.61 -2.63
CA ARG A 115 -5.76 59.91 -3.18
C ARG A 115 -5.94 60.66 -4.48
N ALA A 116 -5.89 61.99 -4.39
CA ALA A 116 -5.58 62.90 -5.47
C ALA A 116 -4.91 64.15 -4.88
N ALA A 117 -3.83 64.58 -5.55
CA ALA A 117 -2.95 65.73 -5.26
C ALA A 117 -2.06 65.57 -4.00
N ALA A 118 -0.78 65.90 -3.96
CA ALA A 118 0.20 66.51 -4.87
C ALA A 118 1.59 65.96 -4.42
N ALA A 119 2.46 65.48 -5.30
CA ALA A 119 3.52 66.20 -6.02
C ALA A 119 4.61 66.86 -5.14
N ALA A 120 5.87 66.64 -5.56
CA ALA A 120 7.13 67.26 -5.12
C ALA A 120 7.66 66.78 -3.74
N ALA A 121 8.95 66.49 -3.51
CA ALA A 121 10.18 66.65 -4.27
C ALA A 121 11.27 65.75 -3.65
N GLY A 122 12.30 65.42 -4.45
CA GLY A 122 13.69 65.18 -4.03
C GLY A 122 13.94 63.92 -3.17
N GLY A 123 14.62 62.88 -3.64
CA GLY A 123 16.01 62.92 -4.10
C GLY A 123 16.87 62.09 -3.12
N PRO A 124 17.98 61.47 -3.55
CA PRO A 124 18.36 60.11 -3.16
C PRO A 124 19.65 60.05 -2.33
N ARG A 125 20.04 58.83 -1.87
CA ARG A 125 21.41 58.26 -1.76
C ARG A 125 21.62 57.41 -0.49
N THR A 126 21.87 56.10 -0.58
CA THR A 126 23.09 55.33 -0.94
C THR A 126 24.13 55.15 0.17
N LEU A 127 24.44 53.86 0.42
CA LEU A 127 25.78 53.24 0.63
C LEU A 127 26.47 53.28 2.00
N GLY A 128 26.87 52.06 2.41
CA GLY A 128 28.13 51.73 3.12
C GLY A 128 28.07 51.81 4.64
N GLY A 129 28.52 50.84 5.45
CA GLY A 129 29.30 49.64 5.18
C GLY A 129 30.32 49.41 6.30
N GLY A 130 30.16 48.31 7.06
CA GLY A 130 31.21 47.61 7.83
C GLY A 130 31.72 48.27 9.12
N ARG A 131 32.15 47.59 10.18
CA ARG A 131 32.41 46.15 10.43
C ARG A 131 32.69 45.91 11.94
N ALA A 132 32.22 44.75 12.43
CA ALA A 132 32.80 43.83 13.45
C ALA A 132 32.97 44.31 14.92
N ARG A 133 32.69 43.53 15.98
CA ARG A 133 32.84 42.06 16.18
C ARG A 133 32.10 41.53 17.44
N ALA A 134 31.58 40.29 17.30
CA ALA A 134 31.21 39.24 18.29
C ALA A 134 30.08 39.55 19.33
N SER A 135 29.08 38.68 19.57
CA SER A 135 29.14 37.23 19.77
C SER A 135 27.75 36.54 19.74
N ARG A 136 27.77 35.23 19.44
CA ARG A 136 26.86 34.13 19.86
C ARG A 136 25.37 34.08 19.44
N GLY A 137 25.02 32.98 18.77
CA GLY A 137 23.79 32.23 19.09
C GLY A 137 22.90 31.80 17.92
N ALA A 138 22.82 30.47 17.72
CA ALA A 138 21.71 29.69 17.13
C ALA A 138 21.40 29.78 15.61
N LYS A 139 21.60 28.61 14.97
CA LYS A 139 21.24 28.27 13.59
C LYS A 139 19.75 27.90 13.49
N GLY A 140 19.10 28.38 12.43
CA GLY A 140 17.88 27.84 11.84
C GLY A 140 17.73 28.37 10.42
N LYS A 141 18.24 27.63 9.43
CA LYS A 141 18.26 28.02 8.00
C LYS A 141 16.94 27.60 7.35
N SER A 142 16.33 28.54 6.63
CA SER A 142 15.31 28.32 5.61
C SER A 142 15.88 28.74 4.26
N HIS A 143 15.70 27.92 3.23
CA HIS A 143 15.74 28.33 1.81
C HIS A 143 14.88 27.30 1.05
N SER A 144 13.67 27.69 0.63
CA SER A 144 13.34 28.15 -0.72
C SER A 144 13.46 27.06 -1.78
N LEU A 145 12.32 26.72 -2.40
CA LEU A 145 12.15 26.61 -3.85
C LEU A 145 10.69 26.95 -4.21
N ASP A 146 10.53 28.11 -4.84
CA ASP A 146 9.40 28.46 -5.72
C ASP A 146 9.98 28.62 -7.14
N SER A 147 9.14 28.46 -8.16
CA SER A 147 9.38 28.56 -9.61
C SER A 147 9.95 27.33 -10.33
N LEU A 148 9.05 26.55 -10.94
CA LEU A 148 8.88 26.52 -12.40
C LEU A 148 7.58 25.78 -12.76
N GLN A 149 6.51 26.55 -12.93
CA GLN A 149 5.37 26.17 -13.78
C GLN A 149 5.67 26.63 -15.20
N LYS A 150 5.64 25.71 -16.17
CA LYS A 150 5.24 26.05 -17.53
C LYS A 150 4.39 24.92 -18.13
N ARG A 151 3.09 25.25 -18.23
CA ARG A 151 2.10 24.82 -19.23
C ARG A 151 2.43 23.57 -20.06
N ARG A 152 1.57 22.56 -19.99
CA ARG A 152 0.65 22.29 -21.12
C ARG A 152 -0.61 21.57 -20.64
N GLU A 153 -1.72 22.09 -21.12
CA GLU A 153 -3.08 21.64 -20.94
C GLU A 153 -3.31 20.28 -21.61
N GLY A 154 -4.29 19.53 -21.07
CA GLY A 154 -5.40 19.11 -21.92
C GLY A 154 -5.38 17.69 -22.48
N SER A 155 -6.33 16.93 -21.97
CA SER A 155 -7.29 16.16 -22.76
C SER A 155 -6.91 14.76 -23.21
N TRP A 156 -7.49 13.83 -22.48
CA TRP A 156 -7.86 12.51 -22.92
C TRP A 156 -9.05 12.59 -23.89
N GLY A 157 -9.02 11.87 -25.01
CA GLY A 157 -10.24 11.46 -25.71
C GLY A 157 -10.20 11.39 -27.23
N LYS A 158 -9.85 10.19 -27.74
CA LYS A 158 -10.50 9.45 -28.85
C LYS A 158 -11.04 10.20 -30.07
N THR A 159 -10.54 9.80 -31.25
CA THR A 159 -11.39 9.35 -32.37
C THR A 159 -10.76 8.14 -33.06
N SER A 160 -11.61 7.23 -33.51
CA SER A 160 -11.31 5.96 -34.17
C SER A 160 -11.03 6.11 -35.68
N SER A 161 -10.67 4.97 -36.30
CA SER A 161 -10.97 4.56 -37.69
C SER A 161 -9.95 5.05 -38.76
N GLU A 162 -9.35 4.27 -39.68
CA GLU A 162 -9.56 2.91 -40.21
C GLU A 162 -8.28 2.37 -40.92
N SER A 163 -8.14 1.04 -41.00
CA SER A 163 -7.47 0.22 -42.05
C SER A 163 -5.94 0.35 -42.29
N GLY A 164 -5.14 -0.72 -42.41
CA GLY A 164 -5.45 -2.14 -42.53
C GLY A 164 -4.23 -3.07 -42.34
N ALA A 165 -4.59 -4.34 -42.14
CA ALA A 165 -3.93 -5.60 -42.52
C ALA A 165 -2.52 -6.00 -42.03
N SER A 166 -2.54 -7.18 -41.40
CA SER A 166 -1.52 -8.26 -41.41
C SER A 166 -0.29 -8.09 -40.51
N SER A 167 0.24 -9.11 -39.85
CA SER A 167 -0.17 -10.48 -39.50
C SER A 167 1.00 -11.06 -38.69
N SER A 168 0.77 -11.59 -37.50
CA SER A 168 1.39 -12.84 -37.01
C SER A 168 1.19 -12.97 -35.50
N TYR A 169 0.41 -14.00 -35.19
CA TYR A 169 0.07 -14.50 -33.89
C TYR A 169 1.22 -15.35 -33.33
N SER A 170 1.61 -15.09 -32.08
CA SER A 170 2.25 -16.10 -31.22
C SER A 170 1.84 -15.81 -29.79
N GLY A 171 0.69 -16.37 -29.41
CA GLY A 171 0.27 -16.47 -28.02
C GLY A 171 1.01 -17.60 -27.33
N GLU A 172 1.94 -17.27 -26.45
CA GLU A 172 2.59 -18.24 -25.57
C GLU A 172 1.87 -18.25 -24.22
N SER A 173 0.83 -19.10 -24.13
CA SER A 173 0.18 -19.42 -22.87
C SER A 173 1.01 -20.43 -22.11
N LEU A 174 1.57 -19.96 -20.99
CA LEU A 174 1.53 -20.59 -19.67
C LEU A 174 0.95 -22.03 -19.68
N ARG A 175 1.83 -23.02 -19.57
CA ARG A 175 1.47 -24.35 -19.07
C ARG A 175 2.23 -24.62 -17.78
N GLU A 176 1.43 -24.83 -16.75
CA GLU A 176 1.81 -25.37 -15.47
C GLU A 176 2.67 -26.62 -15.60
N ARG A 177 3.67 -26.61 -14.72
CA ARG A 177 4.55 -27.71 -14.38
C ARG A 177 3.81 -28.66 -13.46
N GLY A 178 3.17 -29.68 -14.02
CA GLY A 178 2.62 -30.83 -13.28
C GLY A 178 3.37 -32.09 -13.67
N GLY A 179 4.37 -32.47 -12.88
CA GLY A 179 5.03 -33.76 -13.01
C GLY A 179 4.05 -34.88 -12.62
N LYS A 180 3.83 -35.84 -13.51
CA LYS A 180 3.31 -37.15 -13.11
C LYS A 180 4.04 -38.22 -13.90
N VAL A 181 4.93 -38.89 -13.17
CA VAL A 181 5.47 -40.21 -13.46
C VAL A 181 4.29 -41.12 -13.78
N GLY A 182 4.28 -41.58 -15.02
CA GLY A 182 3.31 -42.49 -15.59
C GLY A 182 3.97 -43.21 -16.74
N GLY A 183 5.02 -43.97 -16.43
CA GLY A 183 5.54 -44.98 -17.32
C GLY A 183 4.44 -46.02 -17.53
N ARG A 184 3.72 -45.93 -18.65
CA ARG A 184 2.99 -47.05 -19.21
C ARG A 184 3.29 -47.13 -20.69
N GLY A 185 3.89 -48.27 -21.02
CA GLY A 185 4.33 -48.71 -22.34
C GLY A 185 3.52 -48.16 -23.49
N ARG A 186 4.22 -47.48 -24.40
CA ARG A 186 4.01 -47.68 -25.83
C ARG A 186 4.37 -49.13 -26.17
N GLY A 187 3.52 -50.06 -25.77
CA GLY A 187 3.63 -51.49 -26.04
C GLY A 187 2.36 -52.08 -26.66
N ALA A 188 1.29 -51.30 -26.82
CA ALA A 188 -0.01 -51.80 -27.30
C ALA A 188 -0.65 -50.96 -28.43
N ALA A 189 0.13 -50.08 -29.07
CA ALA A 189 -0.31 -49.36 -30.28
C ALA A 189 0.51 -49.72 -31.54
N ALA A 190 1.44 -50.69 -31.42
CA ALA A 190 2.19 -51.23 -32.55
C ALA A 190 1.59 -52.53 -33.10
N VAL A 191 0.73 -53.23 -32.33
CA VAL A 191 0.16 -54.52 -32.76
C VAL A 191 -1.04 -54.35 -33.70
N ASN A 192 -1.73 -53.22 -33.64
CA ASN A 192 -2.85 -52.93 -34.56
C ASN A 192 -2.42 -52.23 -35.85
N GLY A 193 -1.14 -51.87 -35.98
CA GLY A 193 -0.56 -51.33 -37.21
C GLY A 193 -0.28 -52.41 -38.27
N THR A 194 -0.19 -53.68 -37.87
CA THR A 194 0.13 -54.80 -38.78
C THR A 194 -1.04 -55.18 -39.70
N LEU A 195 -2.26 -54.70 -39.43
CA LEU A 195 -3.41 -54.89 -40.32
C LEU A 195 -3.64 -53.72 -41.29
N LEU A 196 -2.92 -52.59 -41.14
CA LEU A 196 -3.11 -51.39 -41.96
C LEU A 196 -2.13 -51.28 -43.14
N GLY A 197 -1.14 -52.19 -43.23
CA GLY A 197 -0.31 -52.35 -44.43
C GLY A 197 -0.98 -53.19 -45.52
N ARG A 198 -2.10 -53.86 -45.20
CA ARG A 198 -2.95 -54.54 -46.18
C ARG A 198 -4.13 -53.63 -46.49
N SER A 199 -3.83 -52.46 -47.07
CA SER A 199 -4.79 -51.78 -47.92
C SER A 199 -5.41 -52.85 -48.82
N PHE A 200 -6.72 -53.02 -48.78
CA PHE A 200 -7.46 -53.80 -49.78
C PHE A 200 -7.09 -53.21 -51.13
N SER A 201 -6.07 -53.81 -51.73
CA SER A 201 -5.42 -53.31 -52.92
C SER A 201 -6.46 -53.28 -54.01
N LEU A 202 -6.62 -52.14 -54.66
CA LEU A 202 -7.58 -51.92 -55.75
C LEU A 202 -7.29 -52.80 -56.99
N GLY A 203 -6.27 -53.68 -56.92
CA GLY A 203 -6.04 -54.76 -57.88
C GLY A 203 -6.71 -56.07 -57.43
N ASP A 204 -7.75 -56.45 -58.16
CA ASP A 204 -8.49 -57.73 -58.14
C ASP A 204 -9.05 -58.21 -56.79
N LEU A 205 -10.03 -57.47 -56.27
CA LEU A 205 -10.97 -57.95 -55.26
C LEU A 205 -12.01 -58.95 -55.81
N SER A 206 -11.97 -59.28 -57.10
CA SER A 206 -12.80 -60.31 -57.75
C SER A 206 -12.55 -61.73 -57.23
N HIS A 207 -11.57 -61.94 -56.35
CA HIS A 207 -11.17 -63.26 -55.87
C HIS A 207 -11.19 -63.43 -54.35
N SER A 208 -11.70 -62.45 -53.56
CA SER A 208 -12.00 -62.74 -52.14
C SER A 208 -13.21 -63.68 -52.08
N PRO A 209 -13.05 -64.95 -51.65
CA PRO A 209 -14.08 -65.98 -51.80
C PRO A 209 -15.37 -65.61 -51.07
N GLN A 210 -15.28 -64.85 -49.98
CA GLN A 210 -16.44 -64.39 -49.21
C GLN A 210 -17.25 -63.31 -49.95
N THR A 211 -16.58 -62.37 -50.63
CA THR A 211 -17.25 -61.35 -51.44
C THR A 211 -17.81 -61.94 -52.73
N ALA A 212 -17.07 -62.85 -53.39
CA ALA A 212 -17.51 -63.56 -54.58
C ALA A 212 -18.75 -64.43 -54.29
N GLN A 213 -18.75 -65.21 -53.21
CA GLN A 213 -19.92 -65.99 -52.77
C GLN A 213 -21.14 -65.10 -52.46
N ARG A 214 -20.92 -63.90 -51.92
CA ARG A 214 -22.01 -62.95 -51.63
C ARG A 214 -22.57 -62.34 -52.91
N VAL A 215 -21.72 -61.99 -53.88
CA VAL A 215 -22.15 -61.56 -55.22
C VAL A 215 -22.91 -62.68 -55.92
N GLU A 216 -22.40 -63.90 -55.91
CA GLU A 216 -23.11 -65.04 -56.51
C GLU A 216 -24.46 -65.33 -55.84
N ARG A 217 -24.55 -65.19 -54.52
CA ARG A 217 -25.83 -65.32 -53.79
C ARG A 217 -26.83 -64.27 -54.26
N ILE A 218 -26.39 -63.02 -54.41
CA ILE A 218 -27.22 -61.92 -54.93
C ILE A 218 -27.61 -62.18 -56.39
N VAL A 219 -26.68 -62.63 -57.23
CA VAL A 219 -26.94 -62.97 -58.64
C VAL A 219 -27.93 -64.13 -58.76
N ARG A 220 -27.80 -65.18 -57.93
CA ARG A 220 -28.76 -66.30 -57.85
C ARG A 220 -30.13 -65.83 -57.38
N GLU A 221 -30.19 -64.93 -56.41
CA GLU A 221 -31.44 -64.37 -55.91
C GLU A 221 -32.14 -63.49 -56.95
N VAL A 222 -31.39 -62.68 -57.70
CA VAL A 222 -31.89 -61.85 -58.79
C VAL A 222 -32.38 -62.72 -59.95
N LYS A 223 -31.63 -63.77 -60.33
CA LYS A 223 -32.04 -64.76 -61.35
C LYS A 223 -33.36 -65.43 -60.95
N ARG A 224 -33.52 -65.83 -59.69
CA ARG A 224 -34.76 -66.42 -59.16
C ARG A 224 -35.95 -65.46 -59.12
N LYS A 225 -35.73 -64.19 -58.74
CA LYS A 225 -36.81 -63.20 -58.53
C LYS A 225 -37.24 -62.47 -59.80
N LYS A 226 -36.33 -62.26 -60.76
CA LYS A 226 -36.57 -61.42 -61.95
C LYS A 226 -36.49 -62.19 -63.28
N GLY A 227 -36.10 -63.47 -63.27
CA GLY A 227 -36.06 -64.32 -64.47
C GLY A 227 -35.03 -63.91 -65.54
N LEU A 228 -34.10 -63.01 -65.22
CA LEU A 228 -33.12 -62.47 -66.17
C LEU A 228 -31.97 -63.47 -66.43
N SER A 229 -31.51 -63.53 -67.69
CA SER A 229 -30.34 -64.31 -68.10
C SER A 229 -29.03 -63.73 -67.56
N GLU A 230 -27.97 -64.53 -67.62
CA GLU A 230 -26.72 -64.41 -66.86
C GLU A 230 -26.12 -63.00 -66.78
N VAL A 231 -25.81 -62.56 -65.55
CA VAL A 231 -25.17 -61.25 -65.29
C VAL A 231 -23.74 -61.27 -65.86
N PRO A 232 -23.36 -60.28 -66.70
CA PRO A 232 -22.02 -60.17 -67.26
C PRO A 232 -20.93 -60.14 -66.18
N GLU A 233 -19.76 -60.69 -66.49
CA GLU A 233 -18.62 -60.75 -65.56
C GLU A 233 -18.16 -59.37 -65.10
N ARG A 234 -18.27 -58.36 -65.97
CA ARG A 234 -18.01 -56.95 -65.64
C ARG A 234 -18.89 -56.46 -64.49
N ASP A 235 -20.19 -56.76 -64.53
CA ASP A 235 -21.14 -56.29 -63.52
C ASP A 235 -21.01 -57.08 -62.21
N LYS A 236 -20.65 -58.37 -62.29
CA LYS A 236 -20.24 -59.16 -61.11
C LYS A 236 -19.00 -58.53 -60.43
N LYS A 237 -18.02 -58.06 -61.23
CA LYS A 237 -16.83 -57.37 -60.72
C LYS A 237 -17.17 -56.02 -60.08
N ILE A 238 -18.07 -55.23 -60.70
CA ILE A 238 -18.55 -53.96 -60.13
C ILE A 238 -19.29 -54.21 -58.81
N ALA A 239 -20.17 -55.21 -58.75
CA ALA A 239 -20.89 -55.57 -57.52
C ALA A 239 -19.94 -56.03 -56.41
N ALA A 240 -18.90 -56.81 -56.72
CA ALA A 240 -17.88 -57.23 -55.76
C ALA A 240 -17.13 -56.01 -55.17
N LEU A 241 -16.72 -55.07 -56.03
CA LEU A 241 -16.07 -53.83 -55.60
C LEU A 241 -16.99 -52.94 -54.75
N MET A 242 -18.27 -52.84 -55.09
CA MET A 242 -19.25 -52.08 -54.28
C MET A 242 -19.43 -52.68 -52.88
N ILE A 243 -19.50 -54.01 -52.78
CA ILE A 243 -19.60 -54.72 -51.49
C ILE A 243 -18.33 -54.51 -50.66
N ALA A 244 -17.15 -54.64 -51.26
CA ALA A 244 -15.88 -54.42 -50.57
C ALA A 244 -15.75 -52.96 -50.08
N LYS A 245 -16.05 -51.97 -50.95
CA LYS A 245 -16.04 -50.55 -50.59
C LYS A 245 -17.02 -50.22 -49.46
N HIS A 246 -18.19 -50.86 -49.44
CA HIS A 246 -19.15 -50.69 -48.36
C HIS A 246 -18.66 -51.31 -47.04
N GLN A 247 -18.01 -52.48 -47.09
CA GLN A 247 -17.41 -53.11 -45.91
C GLN A 247 -16.28 -52.26 -45.33
N GLU A 248 -15.39 -51.73 -46.17
CA GLU A 248 -14.35 -50.79 -45.76
C GLU A 248 -14.94 -49.53 -45.12
N ALA A 249 -15.97 -48.95 -45.75
CA ALA A 249 -16.65 -47.78 -45.20
C ALA A 249 -17.28 -48.06 -43.83
N ASN A 250 -17.85 -49.25 -43.62
CA ASN A 250 -18.41 -49.66 -42.34
C ASN A 250 -17.32 -49.86 -41.28
N ILE A 251 -16.22 -50.53 -41.60
CA ILE A 251 -15.08 -50.71 -40.69
C ILE A 251 -14.50 -49.35 -40.29
N LEU A 252 -14.32 -48.43 -41.25
CA LEU A 252 -13.85 -47.07 -40.96
C LEU A 252 -14.84 -46.29 -40.10
N ARG A 253 -16.14 -46.47 -40.31
CA ARG A 253 -17.19 -45.85 -39.49
C ARG A 253 -17.14 -46.39 -38.05
N GLU A 254 -17.03 -47.70 -37.86
CA GLU A 254 -16.90 -48.34 -36.55
C GLU A 254 -15.63 -47.90 -35.83
N GLN A 255 -14.49 -47.81 -36.53
CA GLN A 255 -13.24 -47.30 -35.97
C GLN A 255 -13.36 -45.85 -35.53
N ARG A 256 -14.01 -44.98 -36.33
CA ARG A 256 -14.28 -43.58 -35.94
C ARG A 256 -15.18 -43.49 -34.73
N GLN A 257 -16.23 -44.31 -34.68
CA GLN A 257 -17.14 -44.37 -33.52
C GLN A 257 -16.41 -44.86 -32.26
N ALA A 258 -15.60 -45.92 -32.37
CA ALA A 258 -14.80 -46.43 -31.26
C ALA A 258 -13.79 -45.40 -30.76
N ALA A 259 -13.09 -44.71 -31.66
CA ALA A 259 -12.15 -43.65 -31.30
C ALA A 259 -12.86 -42.46 -30.63
N HIS A 260 -14.05 -42.07 -31.09
CA HIS A 260 -14.86 -41.02 -30.49
C HIS A 260 -15.28 -41.39 -29.06
N LEU A 261 -15.79 -42.61 -28.85
CA LEU A 261 -16.19 -43.09 -27.53
C LEU A 261 -15.00 -43.17 -26.56
N GLN A 262 -13.84 -43.60 -27.04
CA GLN A 262 -12.60 -43.62 -26.24
C GLN A 262 -12.17 -42.22 -25.84
N TRP A 263 -12.23 -41.26 -26.78
CA TRP A 263 -11.92 -39.88 -26.51
C TRP A 263 -12.93 -39.24 -25.53
N ASP A 264 -14.23 -39.51 -25.67
CA ASP A 264 -15.26 -39.05 -24.74
C ASP A 264 -15.08 -39.62 -23.33
N SER A 265 -14.68 -40.89 -23.23
CA SER A 265 -14.37 -41.53 -21.94
C SER A 265 -13.15 -40.87 -21.29
N GLN A 266 -12.07 -40.67 -22.04
CA GLN A 266 -10.87 -40.00 -21.55
C GLN A 266 -11.13 -38.54 -21.16
N ARG A 267 -11.95 -37.83 -21.95
CA ARG A 267 -12.38 -36.46 -21.66
C ARG A 267 -13.14 -36.40 -20.33
N ARG A 268 -14.15 -37.27 -20.14
CA ARG A 268 -14.93 -37.31 -18.89
C ARG A 268 -14.07 -37.62 -17.67
N LEU A 269 -13.14 -38.58 -17.78
CA LEU A 269 -12.20 -38.86 -16.70
C LEU A 269 -11.27 -37.69 -16.40
N ALA A 270 -10.84 -36.95 -17.43
CA ALA A 270 -10.02 -35.75 -17.25
C ALA A 270 -10.83 -34.59 -16.62
N GLU A 271 -12.10 -34.42 -16.99
CA GLU A 271 -13.00 -33.45 -16.39
C GLU A 271 -13.26 -33.75 -14.91
N GLN A 272 -13.52 -35.01 -14.55
CA GLN A 272 -13.68 -35.42 -13.16
C GLN A 272 -12.42 -35.14 -12.31
N ARG A 273 -11.23 -35.38 -12.87
CA ARG A 273 -9.97 -35.04 -12.19
C ARG A 273 -9.84 -33.53 -11.97
N LYS A 274 -10.17 -32.72 -12.97
CA LYS A 274 -10.17 -31.26 -12.83
C LYS A 274 -11.17 -30.79 -11.79
N GLU A 275 -12.37 -31.37 -11.77
CA GLU A 275 -13.39 -31.04 -10.77
C GLU A 275 -12.92 -31.39 -9.35
N GLN A 276 -12.23 -32.52 -9.17
CA GLN A 276 -11.61 -32.89 -7.90
C GLN A 276 -10.51 -31.90 -7.49
N GLU A 277 -9.61 -31.55 -8.41
CA GLU A 277 -8.55 -30.55 -8.18
C GLU A 277 -9.14 -29.17 -7.86
N GLU A 278 -10.21 -28.75 -8.53
CA GLU A 278 -10.92 -27.50 -8.24
C GLU A 278 -11.60 -27.52 -6.87
N LYS A 279 -12.22 -28.63 -6.48
CA LYS A 279 -12.77 -28.80 -5.13
C LYS A 279 -11.69 -28.76 -4.06
N GLU A 280 -10.53 -29.36 -4.30
CA GLU A 280 -9.38 -29.29 -3.41
C GLU A 280 -8.83 -27.85 -3.31
N LYS A 281 -8.72 -27.14 -4.42
CA LYS A 281 -8.34 -25.71 -4.45
C LYS A 281 -9.33 -24.87 -3.64
N GLN A 282 -10.64 -25.08 -3.82
CA GLN A 282 -11.67 -24.39 -3.03
C GLN A 282 -11.55 -24.70 -1.54
N ARG A 283 -11.33 -25.97 -1.16
CA ARG A 283 -11.09 -26.35 0.25
C ARG A 283 -9.85 -25.69 0.83
N ALA A 284 -8.76 -25.64 0.07
CA ALA A 284 -7.53 -24.98 0.48
C ALA A 284 -7.73 -23.46 0.68
N LEU A 285 -8.49 -22.82 -0.20
CA LEU A 285 -8.85 -21.40 -0.07
C LEU A 285 -9.69 -21.15 1.18
N LEU A 286 -10.73 -21.95 1.42
CA LEU A 286 -11.56 -21.84 2.63
C LEU A 286 -10.75 -22.11 3.91
N HIS A 287 -9.84 -23.07 3.88
CA HIS A 287 -8.93 -23.32 4.99
C HIS A 287 -8.02 -22.11 5.25
N GLY A 288 -7.45 -21.53 4.19
CA GLY A 288 -6.65 -20.29 4.29
C GLY A 288 -7.44 -19.12 4.87
N GLN A 289 -8.69 -18.93 4.44
CA GLN A 289 -9.58 -17.90 4.99
C GLN A 289 -9.83 -18.12 6.48
N ARG A 290 -10.20 -19.33 6.90
CA ARG A 290 -10.43 -19.66 8.31
C ARG A 290 -9.19 -19.44 9.18
N MET A 291 -8.02 -19.80 8.68
CA MET A 291 -6.76 -19.58 9.38
C MET A 291 -6.46 -18.09 9.53
N TRP A 292 -6.73 -17.28 8.50
CA TRP A 292 -6.59 -15.83 8.55
C TRP A 292 -7.59 -15.20 9.53
N GLU A 293 -8.86 -15.58 9.47
CA GLU A 293 -9.91 -15.14 10.41
C GLU A 293 -9.51 -15.46 11.85
N SER A 294 -9.07 -16.70 12.13
CA SER A 294 -8.59 -17.09 13.45
C SER A 294 -7.39 -16.25 13.92
N GLN A 295 -6.46 -15.92 13.02
CA GLN A 295 -5.34 -15.04 13.37
C GLN A 295 -5.79 -13.61 13.67
N VAL A 296 -6.74 -13.08 12.89
CA VAL A 296 -7.32 -11.75 13.12
C VAL A 296 -8.07 -11.70 14.44
N GLU A 297 -8.88 -12.71 14.74
CA GLU A 297 -9.57 -12.82 16.03
C GLU A 297 -8.60 -12.92 17.20
N LYS A 298 -7.52 -13.71 17.11
CA LYS A 298 -6.49 -13.76 18.14
C LYS A 298 -5.82 -12.40 18.35
N ARG A 299 -5.53 -11.66 17.28
CA ARG A 299 -4.97 -10.30 17.37
C ARG A 299 -5.95 -9.34 18.02
N ARG A 300 -7.23 -9.39 17.63
CA ARG A 300 -8.31 -8.58 18.22
C ARG A 300 -8.52 -8.91 19.69
N GLY A 301 -8.48 -10.20 20.05
CA GLY A 301 -8.57 -10.67 21.42
C GLY A 301 -7.44 -10.14 22.29
N ARG A 302 -6.18 -10.20 21.82
CA ARG A 302 -5.04 -9.59 22.52
C ARG A 302 -5.21 -8.08 22.72
N LEU A 303 -5.61 -7.37 21.68
CA LEU A 303 -5.85 -5.93 21.75
C LEU A 303 -6.95 -5.58 22.76
N ASN A 304 -8.04 -6.35 22.79
CA ASN A 304 -9.11 -6.17 23.78
C ASN A 304 -8.61 -6.47 25.20
N GLN A 305 -7.86 -7.55 25.40
CA GLN A 305 -7.27 -7.90 26.70
C GLN A 305 -6.32 -6.82 27.20
N GLU A 306 -5.43 -6.32 26.34
CA GLU A 306 -4.53 -5.21 26.66
C GLU A 306 -5.30 -3.94 27.03
N GLN A 307 -6.41 -3.65 26.35
CA GLN A 307 -7.29 -2.53 26.68
C GLN A 307 -7.98 -2.69 28.04
N GLU A 308 -8.49 -3.89 28.34
CA GLU A 308 -9.12 -4.21 29.63
C GLU A 308 -8.10 -4.13 30.76
N GLU A 309 -6.91 -4.72 30.59
CA GLU A 309 -5.81 -4.63 31.56
C GLU A 309 -5.38 -3.19 31.78
N ALA A 310 -5.24 -2.39 30.72
CA ALA A 310 -4.92 -0.97 30.82
C ALA A 310 -6.02 -0.18 31.54
N ALA A 311 -7.30 -0.52 31.30
CA ALA A 311 -8.43 0.09 32.01
C ALA A 311 -8.42 -0.27 33.50
N LEU A 312 -8.17 -1.53 33.84
CA LEU A 312 -8.03 -2.00 35.23
C LEU A 312 -6.85 -1.33 35.94
N LEU A 313 -5.70 -1.20 35.27
CA LEU A 313 -4.54 -0.50 35.82
C LEU A 313 -4.85 0.98 36.07
N LYS A 314 -5.53 1.66 35.13
CA LYS A 314 -5.98 3.04 35.33
C LYS A 314 -6.94 3.15 36.51
N GLN A 315 -7.90 2.23 36.63
CA GLN A 315 -8.84 2.21 37.74
C GLN A 315 -8.12 2.04 39.09
N ARG A 316 -7.15 1.11 39.18
CA ARG A 316 -6.30 0.94 40.37
C ARG A 316 -5.51 2.21 40.68
N GLN A 317 -4.94 2.86 39.67
CA GLN A 317 -4.22 4.12 39.86
C GLN A 317 -5.14 5.23 40.38
N LEU A 318 -6.36 5.32 39.87
CA LEU A 318 -7.36 6.28 40.36
C LEU A 318 -7.70 6.00 41.82
N LEU A 319 -7.95 4.74 42.21
CA LEU A 319 -8.20 4.37 43.59
C LEU A 319 -7.04 4.76 44.52
N VAL A 320 -5.79 4.46 44.13
CA VAL A 320 -4.61 4.85 44.91
C VAL A 320 -4.48 6.38 45.01
N CYS A 321 -4.80 7.11 43.94
CA CYS A 321 -4.81 8.57 43.99
C CYS A 321 -5.89 9.07 44.95
N GLU A 322 -7.11 8.55 44.87
CA GLU A 322 -8.22 8.89 45.77
C GLU A 322 -7.87 8.62 47.23
N GLU A 323 -7.26 7.48 47.55
CA GLU A 323 -6.78 7.17 48.89
C GLU A 323 -5.75 8.19 49.39
N ARG A 324 -4.77 8.57 48.56
CA ARG A 324 -3.80 9.62 48.92
C ARG A 324 -4.48 10.96 49.20
N TRP A 325 -5.49 11.33 48.41
CA TRP A 325 -6.27 12.55 48.64
C TRP A 325 -7.06 12.47 49.95
N ARG A 326 -7.67 11.31 50.23
CA ARG A 326 -8.38 11.04 51.49
C ARG A 326 -7.44 11.13 52.69
N GLU A 327 -6.28 10.48 52.64
CA GLU A 327 -5.27 10.57 53.71
C GLU A 327 -4.80 12.00 53.95
N GLN A 328 -4.60 12.79 52.90
CA GLN A 328 -4.24 14.20 53.03
C GLN A 328 -5.36 15.03 53.66
N ALA A 329 -6.61 14.76 53.28
CA ALA A 329 -7.79 15.39 53.88
C ALA A 329 -7.92 15.02 55.37
N GLU A 330 -7.76 13.74 55.72
CA GLU A 330 -7.76 13.27 57.10
C GLU A 330 -6.62 13.90 57.92
N LYS A 331 -5.41 14.01 57.36
CA LYS A 331 -4.28 14.70 58.03
C LYS A 331 -4.59 16.16 58.30
N GLN A 332 -5.19 16.86 57.34
CA GLN A 332 -5.67 18.24 57.53
C GLN A 332 -6.74 18.32 58.61
N GLU A 333 -7.67 17.37 58.64
CA GLU A 333 -8.72 17.33 59.66
C GLU A 333 -8.15 17.06 61.07
N ARG A 334 -7.22 16.11 61.20
CA ARG A 334 -6.50 15.84 62.46
C ARG A 334 -5.77 17.09 62.96
N LEU A 335 -5.06 17.79 62.08
CA LEU A 335 -4.39 19.06 62.42
C LEU A 335 -5.38 20.13 62.89
N ARG A 336 -6.58 20.22 62.29
CA ARG A 336 -7.63 21.15 62.75
C ARG A 336 -8.15 20.75 64.13
N ARG A 337 -8.38 19.46 64.36
CA ARG A 337 -8.81 18.92 65.67
C ARG A 337 -7.76 19.19 66.76
N GLU A 338 -6.49 18.89 66.50
CA GLU A 338 -5.41 19.18 67.45
C GLU A 338 -5.29 20.68 67.78
N ARG A 339 -5.47 21.57 66.79
CA ARG A 339 -5.47 23.03 67.03
C ARG A 339 -6.63 23.45 67.92
N LEU A 340 -7.84 22.91 67.68
CA LEU A 340 -9.00 23.15 68.52
C LEU A 340 -8.77 22.65 69.95
N GLU A 341 -8.21 21.45 70.11
CA GLU A 341 -7.89 20.89 71.43
C GLU A 341 -6.83 21.73 72.17
N ARG A 342 -5.78 22.19 71.48
CA ARG A 342 -4.79 23.11 72.06
C ARG A 342 -5.43 24.43 72.48
N ALA A 343 -6.29 25.02 71.65
CA ALA A 343 -7.02 26.23 72.01
C ALA A 343 -7.90 26.02 73.26
N ILE A 344 -8.58 24.88 73.37
CA ILE A 344 -9.36 24.51 74.57
C ILE A 344 -8.46 24.39 75.80
N GLN A 345 -7.28 23.78 75.68
CA GLN A 345 -6.32 23.67 76.78
C GLN A 345 -5.76 25.04 77.20
N GLU A 346 -5.38 25.88 76.24
CA GLU A 346 -4.91 27.25 76.49
C GLU A 346 -6.00 28.09 77.17
N ASP A 347 -7.25 28.01 76.71
CA ASP A 347 -8.35 28.75 77.34
C ASP A 347 -8.65 28.24 78.75
N LYS A 348 -8.52 26.94 79.02
CA LYS A 348 -8.56 26.40 80.39
C LYS A 348 -7.43 26.98 81.25
N GLN A 349 -6.20 27.05 80.73
CA GLN A 349 -5.07 27.64 81.46
C GLN A 349 -5.27 29.14 81.72
N LYS A 350 -5.79 29.90 80.74
CA LYS A 350 -6.13 31.32 80.92
C LYS A 350 -7.18 31.51 82.01
N LYS A 351 -8.22 30.64 82.05
CA LYS A 351 -9.24 30.67 83.11
C LYS A 351 -8.62 30.41 84.49
N LEU A 352 -7.79 29.39 84.63
CA LEU A 352 -7.08 29.11 85.89
C LEU A 352 -6.18 30.28 86.32
N HIS A 353 -5.47 30.89 85.37
CA HIS A 353 -4.63 32.05 85.65
C HIS A 353 -5.45 33.28 86.08
N GLN A 354 -6.61 33.51 85.45
CA GLN A 354 -7.55 34.56 85.86
C GLN A 354 -8.06 34.33 87.29
N GLU A 355 -8.42 33.09 87.64
CA GLU A 355 -8.85 32.73 88.99
C GLU A 355 -7.75 32.96 90.04
N LEU A 356 -6.51 32.57 89.75
CA LEU A 356 -5.37 32.83 90.64
C LEU A 356 -5.11 34.32 90.83
N ASN A 357 -5.18 35.12 89.76
CA ASN A 357 -5.01 36.56 89.84
C ASN A 357 -6.14 37.23 90.64
N LEU A 358 -7.37 36.75 90.53
CA LEU A 358 -8.49 37.24 91.34
C LEU A 358 -8.28 36.92 92.82
N LYS A 359 -7.85 35.69 93.16
CA LYS A 359 -7.50 35.31 94.53
C LYS A 359 -6.38 36.17 95.10
N ALA A 360 -5.31 36.41 94.34
CA ALA A 360 -4.23 37.30 94.77
C ALA A 360 -4.71 38.74 95.03
N LYS A 361 -5.64 39.25 94.21
CA LYS A 361 -6.26 40.56 94.44
C LYS A 361 -7.14 40.58 95.69
N GLU A 362 -7.86 39.50 95.99
CA GLU A 362 -8.64 39.37 97.23
C GLU A 362 -7.73 39.33 98.46
N GLU A 363 -6.61 38.60 98.40
CA GLU A 363 -5.60 38.58 99.48
C GLU A 363 -4.99 39.96 99.73
N VAL A 364 -4.58 40.69 98.67
CA VAL A 364 -4.05 42.06 98.79
C VAL A 364 -5.07 43.03 99.38
N LYS A 365 -6.37 42.86 99.05
CA LYS A 365 -7.44 43.67 99.66
C LYS A 365 -7.58 43.39 101.16
N LYS A 366 -7.48 42.13 101.59
CA LYS A 366 -7.49 41.77 103.02
C LYS A 366 -6.29 42.37 103.75
N GLU A 367 -5.08 42.23 103.20
CA GLU A 367 -3.87 42.84 103.79
C GLU A 367 -3.96 44.37 103.86
N HIS A 368 -4.61 45.01 102.87
CA HIS A 368 -4.81 46.45 102.88
C HIS A 368 -5.77 46.89 103.98
N GLN A 369 -6.86 46.14 104.18
CA GLN A 369 -7.80 46.36 105.29
C GLN A 369 -7.10 46.22 106.65
N GLU A 370 -6.28 45.18 106.83
CA GLU A 370 -5.49 44.97 108.05
C GLU A 370 -4.47 46.11 108.30
N ARG A 371 -3.82 46.64 107.25
CA ARG A 371 -2.90 47.79 107.34
C ARG A 371 -3.62 49.10 107.66
N GLU A 372 -4.84 49.30 107.16
CA GLU A 372 -5.63 50.49 107.47
C GLU A 372 -6.08 50.51 108.93
N GLU A 373 -6.44 49.36 109.50
CA GLU A 373 -6.75 49.21 110.92
C GLU A 373 -5.53 49.56 111.82
N GLN A 374 -4.33 49.13 111.40
CA GLN A 374 -3.06 49.47 112.08
C GLN A 374 -2.73 50.97 111.99
N LEU A 375 -2.89 51.59 110.82
CA LEU A 375 -2.64 53.02 110.61
C LEU A 375 -3.62 53.91 111.38
N LEU A 376 -4.87 53.47 111.57
CA LEU A 376 -5.84 54.19 112.41
C LEU A 376 -5.44 54.17 113.89
N GLN A 377 -4.83 53.07 114.37
CA GLN A 377 -4.27 53.00 115.72
C GLN A 377 -3.04 53.93 115.91
N GLU A 378 -2.18 54.07 114.88
CA GLU A 378 -1.00 54.97 114.93
C GLU A 378 -1.34 56.46 114.77
N LYS A 379 -2.38 56.81 114.00
CA LYS A 379 -2.82 58.21 113.84
C LYS A 379 -3.39 58.79 115.13
N LEU A 380 -4.00 57.96 115.97
CA LEU A 380 -4.48 58.36 117.29
C LEU A 380 -3.31 58.69 118.26
N SER A 381 -2.11 58.15 118.05
CA SER A 381 -0.94 58.41 118.92
C SER A 381 -0.10 59.63 118.51
N THR A 382 -0.07 59.95 117.22
CA THR A 382 0.82 60.99 116.65
C THR A 382 0.18 62.39 116.58
N ALA A 383 -1.15 62.49 116.64
CA ALA A 383 -1.87 63.77 116.62
C ALA A 383 -1.64 64.65 117.87
N ALA A 384 -1.15 64.09 118.98
CA ALA A 384 -0.87 64.82 120.22
C ALA A 384 0.44 65.64 120.18
N GLN A 385 1.40 65.33 119.28
CA GLN A 385 2.77 65.85 119.40
C GLN A 385 3.15 67.00 118.43
N LYS A 386 2.29 67.40 117.48
CA LYS A 386 2.68 68.31 116.38
C LYS A 386 1.99 69.68 116.33
N ARG A 387 1.26 70.11 117.36
CA ARG A 387 0.49 71.37 117.33
C ARG A 387 1.18 72.67 117.79
N LEU A 388 2.43 72.67 118.26
CA LEU A 388 3.02 73.87 118.91
C LEU A 388 4.23 74.54 118.21
N LYS A 389 4.72 74.08 117.04
CA LYS A 389 6.07 74.50 116.58
C LYS A 389 6.20 75.20 115.21
N LYS A 390 5.14 75.52 114.46
CA LYS A 390 5.32 75.98 113.06
C LYS A 390 4.42 77.15 112.61
N GLU A 391 4.50 78.31 113.25
CA GLU A 391 3.79 79.50 112.72
C GLU A 391 4.58 80.81 112.66
N VAL A 392 5.77 80.93 113.26
CA VAL A 392 6.43 82.26 113.39
C VAL A 392 7.56 82.53 112.36
N GLN A 393 8.04 81.55 111.58
CA GLN A 393 9.27 81.75 110.76
C GLN A 393 9.06 82.20 109.30
N LEU A 394 7.83 82.15 108.75
CA LEU A 394 7.62 82.16 107.29
C LEU A 394 7.42 83.52 106.61
N GLN A 395 7.49 84.65 107.32
CA GLN A 395 7.14 85.95 106.73
C GLN A 395 8.32 86.85 106.31
N LYS A 396 9.57 86.54 106.68
CA LYS A 396 10.73 87.40 106.35
C LYS A 396 11.45 87.04 105.04
N GLU A 397 11.26 85.83 104.51
CA GLU A 397 12.03 85.32 103.35
C GLU A 397 11.51 85.77 101.97
N LYS A 398 10.27 86.28 101.88
CA LYS A 398 9.57 86.43 100.59
C LYS A 398 10.01 87.62 99.71
N ARG A 399 10.85 88.55 100.18
CA ARG A 399 11.17 89.77 99.41
C ARG A 399 12.49 89.72 98.63
N LEU A 400 13.45 88.89 99.02
CA LEU A 400 14.74 88.76 98.33
C LEU A 400 14.73 87.73 97.17
N PHE A 401 13.70 86.89 97.10
CA PHE A 401 13.57 85.81 96.11
C PHE A 401 13.24 86.31 94.68
N ASN A 402 12.49 87.41 94.59
CA ASN A 402 11.77 87.80 93.36
C ASN A 402 12.68 88.43 92.27
N GLN A 403 13.85 88.96 92.63
CA GLN A 403 14.81 89.52 91.66
C GLN A 403 15.81 88.47 91.17
N ALA A 404 16.14 87.47 92.02
CA ALA A 404 17.01 86.36 91.65
C ALA A 404 16.32 85.37 90.68
N GLU A 405 14.99 85.21 90.74
CA GLU A 405 14.27 84.31 89.84
C GLU A 405 14.28 84.75 88.37
N LYS A 406 14.16 86.05 88.08
CA LYS A 406 14.04 86.54 86.69
C LYS A 406 15.29 86.27 85.85
N LEU A 407 16.48 86.45 86.42
CA LEU A 407 17.74 86.13 85.74
C LEU A 407 17.97 84.62 85.61
N LYS A 408 17.48 83.83 86.58
CA LYS A 408 17.50 82.36 86.50
C LYS A 408 16.59 81.84 85.38
N HIS A 409 15.38 82.37 85.22
CA HIS A 409 14.48 81.97 84.14
C HIS A 409 15.02 82.26 82.74
N ALA A 410 15.69 83.41 82.54
CA ALA A 410 16.29 83.76 81.26
C ALA A 410 17.48 82.85 80.87
N ALA A 411 18.27 82.41 81.85
CA ALA A 411 19.34 81.43 81.64
C ALA A 411 18.78 80.04 81.34
N LEU A 412 17.78 79.59 82.10
CA LEU A 412 17.11 78.31 81.90
C LEU A 412 16.47 78.18 80.51
N LEU A 413 15.85 79.25 79.99
CA LEU A 413 15.27 79.22 78.64
C LEU A 413 16.31 79.03 77.52
N LYS A 414 17.51 79.62 77.66
CA LYS A 414 18.60 79.44 76.68
C LYS A 414 19.24 78.06 76.77
N GLU A 415 19.31 77.48 77.97
CA GLU A 415 19.78 76.11 78.17
C GLU A 415 18.79 75.09 77.62
N LEU A 416 17.48 75.28 77.87
CA LEU A 416 16.42 74.44 77.30
C LEU A 416 16.43 74.46 75.76
N ALA A 417 16.61 75.62 75.13
CA ALA A 417 16.67 75.71 73.67
C ALA A 417 17.90 74.98 73.07
N LYS A 418 19.03 74.96 73.78
CA LYS A 418 20.21 74.18 73.36
C LYS A 418 19.99 72.69 73.54
N GLN A 419 19.40 72.28 74.67
CA GLN A 419 19.03 70.89 74.94
C GLN A 419 18.05 70.35 73.89
N GLU A 420 17.02 71.11 73.54
CA GLU A 420 16.09 70.70 72.47
C GLU A 420 16.76 70.55 71.10
N ALA A 421 17.76 71.38 70.78
CA ALA A 421 18.51 71.28 69.53
C ALA A 421 19.42 70.05 69.51
N GLU A 422 20.12 69.79 70.61
CA GLU A 422 20.95 68.60 70.81
C GLU A 422 20.10 67.32 70.77
N GLU A 423 18.94 67.30 71.43
CA GLU A 423 18.00 66.18 71.37
C GLU A 423 17.47 65.92 69.96
N LYS A 424 17.13 66.97 69.20
CA LYS A 424 16.70 66.84 67.80
C LYS A 424 17.81 66.30 66.90
N GLU A 425 19.05 66.72 67.10
CA GLU A 425 20.19 66.18 66.34
C GLU A 425 20.50 64.72 66.73
N MET A 426 20.43 64.37 68.01
CA MET A 426 20.56 62.98 68.47
C MET A 426 19.44 62.08 67.93
N LEU A 427 18.22 62.60 67.84
CA LEU A 427 17.08 61.87 67.27
C LEU A 427 17.21 61.71 65.75
N LYS A 428 17.72 62.72 65.04
CA LYS A 428 18.05 62.59 63.61
C LYS A 428 19.17 61.59 63.38
N ALA A 429 20.21 61.58 64.22
CA ALA A 429 21.30 60.63 64.13
C ALA A 429 20.83 59.19 64.39
N SER A 430 19.97 58.98 65.39
CA SER A 430 19.40 57.67 65.69
C SER A 430 18.47 57.16 64.59
N LEU A 431 17.63 58.03 64.01
CA LEU A 431 16.78 57.70 62.86
C LEU A 431 17.60 57.36 61.61
N LYS A 432 18.69 58.10 61.33
CA LYS A 432 19.62 57.79 60.24
C LYS A 432 20.29 56.42 60.44
N MET A 433 20.79 56.13 61.64
CA MET A 433 21.33 54.80 61.97
C MET A 433 20.28 53.69 61.86
N SER A 434 19.04 53.96 62.24
CA SER A 434 17.94 52.99 62.07
C SER A 434 17.62 52.74 60.60
N LEU A 435 17.65 53.79 59.76
CA LEU A 435 17.43 53.68 58.32
C LEU A 435 18.54 52.88 57.63
N THR A 436 19.81 53.15 57.95
CA THR A 436 20.93 52.41 57.35
C THR A 436 20.89 50.93 57.75
N LYS A 437 20.62 50.62 59.02
CA LYS A 437 20.43 49.23 59.47
C LYS A 437 19.26 48.54 58.76
N ALA A 438 18.15 49.25 58.52
CA ALA A 438 17.02 48.70 57.77
C ALA A 438 17.37 48.45 56.29
N GLN A 439 18.15 49.33 55.66
CA GLN A 439 18.64 49.16 54.29
C GLN A 439 19.60 47.98 54.17
N GLU A 440 20.59 47.87 55.06
CA GLU A 440 21.53 46.74 55.10
C GLU A 440 20.80 45.40 55.31
N ASN A 441 19.80 45.37 56.20
CA ASN A 441 18.97 44.19 56.41
C ASN A 441 18.16 43.80 55.15
N TYR A 442 17.65 44.78 54.41
CA TYR A 442 16.94 44.55 53.15
C TYR A 442 17.88 44.02 52.07
N GLU A 443 19.06 44.60 51.93
CA GLU A 443 20.09 44.15 50.99
C GLU A 443 20.52 42.70 51.27
N GLN A 444 20.80 42.36 52.54
CA GLN A 444 21.13 40.99 52.93
C GLN A 444 19.99 39.99 52.63
N LEU A 445 18.73 40.40 52.82
CA LEU A 445 17.58 39.55 52.49
C LEU A 445 17.49 39.31 50.97
N VAL A 446 17.72 40.34 50.16
CA VAL A 446 17.74 40.25 48.70
C VAL A 446 18.91 39.38 48.22
N GLU A 447 20.09 39.53 48.82
CA GLU A 447 21.26 38.71 48.50
C GLU A 447 21.03 37.24 48.82
N LYS A 448 20.48 36.91 49.99
CA LYS A 448 20.11 35.53 50.36
C LYS A 448 19.11 34.95 49.37
N ARG A 449 18.06 35.70 49.02
CA ARG A 449 17.08 35.29 48.01
C ARG A 449 17.74 35.03 46.65
N ASN A 450 18.68 35.89 46.23
CA ASN A 450 19.40 35.72 44.97
C ASN A 450 20.33 34.50 44.99
N GLN A 451 20.98 34.21 46.13
CA GLN A 451 21.79 33.02 46.31
C GLN A 451 20.93 31.74 46.24
N GLU A 452 19.78 31.72 46.92
CA GLU A 452 18.84 30.60 46.83
C GLU A 452 18.30 30.38 45.41
N LEU A 453 18.02 31.44 44.66
CA LEU A 453 17.59 31.34 43.27
C LEU A 453 18.71 30.77 42.38
N ARG A 454 19.96 31.17 42.59
CA ARG A 454 21.12 30.60 41.87
C ARG A 454 21.32 29.13 42.21
N GLU A 455 21.16 28.73 43.46
CA GLU A 455 21.22 27.33 43.86
C GLU A 455 20.10 26.50 43.26
N LYS A 456 18.86 27.02 43.25
CA LYS A 456 17.72 26.38 42.59
C LYS A 456 17.98 26.21 41.10
N ALA A 457 18.45 27.25 40.42
CA ALA A 457 18.82 27.18 39.00
C ALA A 457 19.91 26.12 38.75
N ARG A 458 20.95 26.03 39.60
CA ARG A 458 21.99 24.98 39.49
C ARG A 458 21.41 23.57 39.71
N ARG A 459 20.50 23.38 40.67
CA ARG A 459 19.83 22.09 40.92
C ARG A 459 18.97 21.69 39.71
N GLU A 460 18.22 22.64 39.15
CA GLU A 460 17.42 22.44 37.95
C GLU A 460 18.29 22.13 36.73
N GLU A 461 19.40 22.84 36.52
CA GLU A 461 20.38 22.54 35.46
C GLU A 461 20.93 21.12 35.57
N MET A 462 21.29 20.68 36.78
CA MET A 462 21.76 19.32 37.01
C MET A 462 20.68 18.28 36.71
N GLN A 463 19.41 18.55 37.05
CA GLN A 463 18.29 17.68 36.70
C GLN A 463 18.06 17.64 35.18
N ILE A 464 18.13 18.79 34.51
CA ILE A 464 18.02 18.90 33.05
C ILE A 464 19.16 18.13 32.36
N GLN A 465 20.39 18.25 32.86
CA GLN A 465 21.53 17.51 32.32
C GLN A 465 21.37 16.00 32.50
N ARG A 466 20.93 15.54 33.68
CA ARG A 466 20.62 14.12 33.93
C ARG A 466 19.50 13.62 33.01
N ALA A 467 18.44 14.41 32.83
CA ALA A 467 17.35 14.08 31.93
C ALA A 467 17.81 14.01 30.47
N LYS A 468 18.67 14.94 30.03
CA LYS A 468 19.26 14.94 28.68
C LYS A 468 20.13 13.70 28.44
N LEU A 469 21.01 13.35 29.38
CA LEU A 469 21.85 12.15 29.26
C LEU A 469 21.01 10.87 29.25
N ALA A 470 19.94 10.81 30.06
CA ALA A 470 19.02 9.68 30.05
C ALA A 470 18.24 9.59 28.73
N ALA A 471 17.81 10.72 28.16
CA ALA A 471 17.16 10.77 26.86
C ALA A 471 18.11 10.36 25.73
N GLU A 472 19.34 10.84 25.73
CA GLU A 472 20.36 10.49 24.72
C GLU A 472 20.71 9.00 24.75
N LYS A 473 20.82 8.39 25.94
CA LYS A 473 21.02 6.94 26.07
C LYS A 473 19.87 6.15 25.45
N LYS A 474 18.62 6.52 25.75
CA LYS A 474 17.43 5.89 25.16
C LYS A 474 17.38 6.08 23.65
N GLU A 475 17.76 7.25 23.14
CA GLU A 475 17.82 7.50 21.71
C GLU A 475 18.88 6.62 21.03
N ARG A 476 20.04 6.42 21.65
CA ARG A 476 21.08 5.51 21.15
C ARG A 476 20.60 4.06 21.12
N GLU A 477 20.00 3.58 22.21
CA GLU A 477 19.42 2.22 22.28
C GLU A 477 18.35 2.01 21.22
N GLN A 478 17.49 3.01 20.99
CA GLN A 478 16.48 2.96 19.93
C GLN A 478 17.11 2.93 18.53
N LYS A 479 18.14 3.74 18.29
CA LYS A 479 18.88 3.73 17.02
C LYS A 479 19.54 2.39 16.77
N GLU A 480 20.24 1.84 17.76
CA GLU A 480 20.87 0.52 17.67
C GLU A 480 19.86 -0.59 17.40
N HIS A 481 18.68 -0.54 18.04
CA HIS A 481 17.60 -1.48 17.78
C HIS A 481 17.05 -1.37 16.34
N LEU A 482 16.83 -0.15 15.86
CA LEU A 482 16.38 0.09 14.48
C LEU A 482 17.44 -0.35 13.46
N GLU A 483 18.71 -0.08 13.71
CA GLU A 483 19.83 -0.53 12.89
C GLU A 483 19.95 -2.05 12.88
N ALA A 484 19.76 -2.71 14.03
CA ALA A 484 19.76 -4.17 14.11
C ALA A 484 18.63 -4.78 13.28
N LEU A 485 17.41 -4.24 13.38
CA LEU A 485 16.29 -4.66 12.54
C LEU A 485 16.58 -4.42 11.05
N ALA A 486 17.13 -3.26 10.69
CA ALA A 486 17.50 -2.96 9.31
C ALA A 486 18.51 -4.00 8.77
N ARG A 487 19.56 -4.31 9.54
CA ARG A 487 20.55 -5.34 9.18
C ARG A 487 19.92 -6.73 9.02
N GLU A 488 18.97 -7.10 9.88
CA GLU A 488 18.25 -8.37 9.71
C GLU A 488 17.40 -8.40 8.45
N THR A 489 16.70 -7.30 8.13
CA THR A 489 15.92 -7.23 6.89
C THR A 489 16.82 -7.26 5.65
N GLU A 490 17.98 -6.61 5.70
CA GLU A 490 18.96 -6.63 4.63
C GLU A 490 19.52 -8.05 4.42
N ARG A 491 19.87 -8.77 5.49
CA ARG A 491 20.30 -10.17 5.40
C ARG A 491 19.22 -11.06 4.79
N LYS A 492 17.96 -10.88 5.18
CA LYS A 492 16.82 -11.61 4.58
C LYS A 492 16.67 -11.31 3.09
N LEU A 493 16.84 -10.04 2.71
CA LEU A 493 16.78 -9.60 1.32
C LEU A 493 17.95 -10.19 0.49
N GLN A 494 19.16 -10.14 1.03
CA GLN A 494 20.36 -10.73 0.40
C GLN A 494 20.18 -12.25 0.23
N HIS A 495 19.68 -12.95 1.23
CA HIS A 495 19.39 -14.38 1.13
C HIS A 495 18.33 -14.68 0.07
N ALA A 496 17.24 -13.91 0.03
CA ALA A 496 16.22 -14.05 -1.00
C ALA A 496 16.76 -13.78 -2.41
N ALA A 497 17.67 -12.80 -2.55
CA ALA A 497 18.34 -12.51 -3.81
C ALA A 497 19.24 -13.67 -4.26
N GLN A 498 20.05 -14.23 -3.35
CA GLN A 498 20.89 -15.41 -3.63
C GLN A 498 20.05 -16.61 -4.09
N VAL A 499 18.96 -16.93 -3.39
CA VAL A 499 18.06 -18.03 -3.79
C VAL A 499 17.42 -17.77 -5.15
N ALA A 500 17.07 -16.51 -5.46
CA ALA A 500 16.53 -16.15 -6.77
C ALA A 500 17.59 -16.32 -7.88
N GLU A 501 18.84 -15.91 -7.64
CA GLU A 501 19.96 -16.09 -8.57
C GLU A 501 20.25 -17.57 -8.81
N GLU A 502 20.33 -18.39 -7.77
CA GLU A 502 20.50 -19.84 -7.87
C GLU A 502 19.38 -20.49 -8.69
N ALA A 503 18.12 -20.09 -8.45
CA ALA A 503 16.99 -20.58 -9.23
C ALA A 503 17.07 -20.20 -10.72
N VAL A 504 17.57 -18.99 -11.04
CA VAL A 504 17.81 -18.56 -12.42
C VAL A 504 18.95 -19.37 -13.04
N GLN A 505 20.05 -19.58 -12.32
CA GLN A 505 21.18 -20.40 -12.79
C GLN A 505 20.76 -21.86 -13.04
N GLU A 506 19.97 -22.45 -12.15
CA GLU A 506 19.44 -23.80 -12.35
C GLU A 506 18.55 -23.90 -13.59
N LYS A 507 17.68 -22.91 -13.81
CA LYS A 507 16.84 -22.86 -15.02
C LYS A 507 17.70 -22.75 -16.27
N ALA A 508 18.72 -21.90 -16.25
CA ALA A 508 19.67 -21.79 -17.37
C ALA A 508 20.37 -23.12 -17.66
N ARG A 509 20.89 -23.81 -16.62
CA ARG A 509 21.50 -25.14 -16.75
C ARG A 509 20.53 -26.16 -17.36
N LYS A 510 19.28 -26.21 -16.88
CA LYS A 510 18.23 -27.11 -17.40
C LYS A 510 17.91 -26.82 -18.87
N VAL A 511 17.85 -25.55 -19.27
CA VAL A 511 17.62 -25.14 -20.66
C VAL A 511 18.78 -25.57 -21.56
N VAL A 512 20.03 -25.38 -21.12
CA VAL A 512 21.23 -25.79 -21.87
C VAL A 512 21.24 -27.32 -22.07
N LEU A 513 20.98 -28.10 -21.01
CA LEU A 513 20.91 -29.56 -21.12
C LEU A 513 19.81 -30.01 -22.08
N SER A 514 18.61 -29.44 -21.97
CA SER A 514 17.50 -29.76 -22.88
C SER A 514 17.82 -29.39 -24.34
N ARG A 515 18.51 -28.28 -24.58
CA ARG A 515 18.97 -27.91 -25.91
C ARG A 515 19.96 -28.94 -26.48
N LEU A 516 20.94 -29.36 -25.68
CA LEU A 516 21.93 -30.37 -26.09
C LEU A 516 21.27 -31.71 -26.40
N GLU A 517 20.30 -32.14 -25.61
CA GLU A 517 19.52 -33.36 -25.87
C GLU A 517 18.74 -33.25 -27.18
N LYS A 518 18.05 -32.13 -27.41
CA LYS A 518 17.33 -31.89 -28.66
C LYS A 518 18.27 -31.87 -29.86
N GLU A 519 19.46 -31.30 -29.72
CA GLU A 519 20.48 -31.30 -30.78
C GLU A 519 20.97 -32.73 -31.10
N LYS A 520 21.22 -33.55 -30.07
CA LYS A 520 21.57 -34.97 -30.25
C LYS A 520 20.46 -35.73 -30.99
N VAL A 521 19.21 -35.53 -30.58
CA VAL A 521 18.04 -36.16 -31.24
C VAL A 521 17.91 -35.68 -32.68
N GLN A 522 18.09 -34.39 -32.95
CA GLN A 522 18.06 -33.83 -34.31
C GLN A 522 19.15 -34.44 -35.19
N LYS A 523 20.38 -34.58 -34.67
CA LYS A 523 21.49 -35.24 -35.38
C LYS A 523 21.15 -36.69 -35.74
N MET A 524 20.63 -37.47 -34.80
CA MET A 524 20.21 -38.86 -35.05
C MET A 524 19.07 -38.94 -36.06
N ASN A 525 18.09 -38.04 -36.00
CA ASN A 525 16.99 -38.00 -36.96
C ASN A 525 17.48 -37.63 -38.36
N LYS A 526 18.40 -36.68 -38.47
CA LYS A 526 19.04 -36.32 -39.74
C LYS A 526 19.72 -37.53 -40.37
N GLN A 527 20.53 -38.27 -39.62
CA GLN A 527 21.19 -39.48 -40.09
C GLN A 527 20.20 -40.55 -40.57
N LYS A 528 19.09 -40.74 -39.85
CA LYS A 528 18.04 -41.67 -40.28
C LYS A 528 17.41 -41.26 -41.61
N VAL A 529 17.12 -39.96 -41.78
CA VAL A 529 16.58 -39.44 -43.04
C VAL A 529 17.57 -39.65 -44.18
N GLU A 530 18.84 -39.33 -43.97
CA GLU A 530 19.91 -39.57 -44.96
C GLU A 530 19.99 -41.06 -45.34
N GLN A 531 19.94 -41.97 -44.37
CA GLN A 531 19.90 -43.41 -44.63
C GLN A 531 18.68 -43.84 -45.44
N TYR A 532 17.49 -43.31 -45.13
CA TYR A 532 16.28 -43.61 -45.91
C TYR A 532 16.37 -43.06 -47.33
N GLU A 533 16.92 -41.86 -47.52
CA GLU A 533 17.17 -41.29 -48.83
C GLU A 533 18.15 -42.13 -49.63
N ASP A 534 19.25 -42.60 -49.03
CA ASP A 534 20.24 -43.46 -49.66
C ASP A 534 19.64 -44.81 -50.07
N LEU A 535 18.83 -45.42 -49.21
CA LEU A 535 18.09 -46.65 -49.55
C LEU A 535 17.16 -46.39 -50.74
N ARG A 536 16.38 -45.30 -50.71
CA ARG A 536 15.49 -44.94 -51.80
C ARG A 536 16.24 -44.66 -53.11
N ARG A 537 17.41 -44.01 -53.04
CA ARG A 537 18.28 -43.78 -54.20
C ARG A 537 18.75 -45.12 -54.79
N ARG A 538 19.20 -46.06 -53.95
CA ARG A 538 19.60 -47.42 -54.39
C ARG A 538 18.43 -48.17 -55.01
N GLU A 539 17.24 -48.11 -54.41
CA GLU A 539 16.03 -48.73 -54.98
C GLU A 539 15.68 -48.16 -56.36
N ILE A 540 15.79 -46.84 -56.53
CA ILE A 540 15.58 -46.17 -57.82
C ILE A 540 16.64 -46.64 -58.83
N LEU A 541 17.91 -46.68 -58.46
CA LEU A 541 19.00 -47.16 -59.33
C LEU A 541 18.75 -48.61 -59.78
N LEU A 542 18.45 -49.51 -58.85
CA LEU A 542 18.09 -50.90 -59.17
C LEU A 542 16.84 -50.99 -60.05
N SER A 543 15.89 -50.07 -59.91
CA SER A 543 14.72 -50.02 -60.80
C SER A 543 15.07 -49.50 -62.20
N ILE A 544 16.05 -48.59 -62.32
CA ILE A 544 16.53 -48.10 -63.61
C ILE A 544 17.31 -49.22 -64.31
N GLU A 545 18.23 -49.89 -63.61
CA GLU A 545 18.98 -51.04 -64.13
C GLU A 545 18.04 -52.11 -64.68
N ARG A 546 17.04 -52.55 -63.89
CA ARG A 546 16.01 -53.52 -64.35
C ARG A 546 15.18 -53.02 -65.55
N LYS A 547 15.03 -51.71 -65.75
CA LYS A 547 14.37 -51.16 -66.95
C LYS A 547 15.31 -51.16 -68.15
N LEU A 548 16.59 -50.85 -67.94
CA LEU A 548 17.63 -50.90 -68.97
C LEU A 548 17.83 -52.34 -69.46
N GLU A 549 17.99 -53.31 -68.56
CA GLU A 549 18.10 -54.73 -68.89
C GLU A 549 16.92 -55.21 -69.75
N ARG A 550 15.69 -54.88 -69.34
CA ARG A 550 14.49 -55.20 -70.14
C ARG A 550 14.51 -54.50 -71.50
N SER A 551 14.94 -53.25 -71.56
CA SER A 551 15.05 -52.52 -72.83
C SER A 551 16.10 -53.13 -73.76
N GLU A 552 17.22 -53.61 -73.21
CA GLU A 552 18.27 -54.31 -73.95
C GLU A 552 17.79 -55.67 -74.47
N GLN A 553 17.04 -56.42 -73.65
CA GLN A 553 16.40 -57.67 -74.08
C GLN A 553 15.44 -57.41 -75.25
N ILE A 554 14.54 -56.43 -75.12
CA ILE A 554 13.62 -56.03 -76.19
C ILE A 554 14.39 -55.58 -77.44
N PHE A 555 15.52 -54.86 -77.28
CA PHE A 555 16.34 -54.43 -78.40
C PHE A 555 17.00 -55.61 -79.13
N LYS A 556 17.50 -56.60 -78.38
CA LYS A 556 18.05 -57.85 -78.92
C LYS A 556 16.97 -58.64 -79.68
N GLU A 557 15.79 -58.81 -79.09
CA GLU A 557 14.64 -59.46 -79.73
C GLU A 557 14.21 -58.72 -81.00
N LYS A 558 14.13 -57.38 -80.97
CA LYS A 558 13.83 -56.59 -82.18
C LYS A 558 14.89 -56.78 -83.26
N LYS A 559 16.17 -56.85 -82.89
CA LYS A 559 17.27 -57.09 -83.83
C LYS A 559 17.15 -58.48 -84.46
N THR A 560 16.88 -59.52 -83.68
CA THR A 560 16.70 -60.89 -84.21
C THR A 560 15.46 -60.99 -85.10
N VAL A 561 14.33 -60.36 -84.73
CA VAL A 561 13.14 -60.29 -85.57
C VAL A 561 13.43 -59.59 -86.90
N LEU A 562 14.15 -58.46 -86.88
CA LEU A 562 14.56 -57.75 -88.10
C LEU A 562 15.50 -58.61 -88.97
N GLU A 563 16.44 -59.33 -88.37
CA GLU A 563 17.37 -60.19 -89.07
C GLU A 563 16.68 -61.43 -89.68
N ASN A 564 15.74 -62.02 -88.96
CA ASN A 564 14.85 -63.08 -89.45
C ASN A 564 14.00 -62.57 -90.62
N ALA A 565 13.39 -61.39 -90.50
CA ALA A 565 12.61 -60.77 -91.59
C ALA A 565 13.48 -60.51 -92.84
N ARG A 566 14.71 -60.02 -92.65
CA ARG A 566 15.69 -59.86 -93.74
C ARG A 566 16.09 -61.19 -94.36
N SER A 567 16.30 -62.23 -93.55
CA SER A 567 16.63 -63.58 -94.03
C SER A 567 15.49 -64.18 -94.85
N VAL A 568 14.25 -64.09 -94.37
CA VAL A 568 13.04 -64.51 -95.10
C VAL A 568 12.88 -63.73 -96.40
N ALA A 569 13.13 -62.42 -96.39
CA ALA A 569 13.11 -61.60 -97.61
C ALA A 569 14.18 -62.05 -98.62
N ARG A 570 15.40 -62.35 -98.17
CA ARG A 570 16.47 -62.92 -99.01
C ARG A 570 16.05 -64.29 -99.56
N ALA A 571 15.55 -65.20 -98.73
CA ALA A 571 15.10 -66.52 -99.18
C ALA A 571 13.95 -66.40 -100.20
N SER A 572 12.98 -65.53 -99.93
CA SER A 572 11.87 -65.23 -100.85
C SER A 572 12.37 -64.66 -102.18
N PHE A 573 13.39 -63.79 -102.14
CA PHE A 573 14.04 -63.28 -103.35
C PHE A 573 14.68 -64.42 -104.15
N HIS A 574 15.43 -65.33 -103.52
CA HIS A 574 16.05 -66.47 -104.22
C HIS A 574 15.01 -67.43 -104.82
N VAL A 575 13.89 -67.68 -104.12
CA VAL A 575 12.78 -68.48 -104.68
C VAL A 575 12.17 -67.75 -105.88
N ARG A 576 11.94 -66.43 -105.79
CA ARG A 576 11.44 -65.63 -106.92
C ARG A 576 12.40 -65.59 -108.10
N GLU A 577 13.71 -65.55 -107.86
CA GLU A 577 14.74 -65.64 -108.91
C GLU A 577 14.75 -67.03 -109.55
N LYS A 578 14.75 -68.12 -108.77
CA LYS A 578 14.65 -69.49 -109.32
C LYS A 578 13.38 -69.71 -110.13
N VAL A 579 12.22 -69.25 -109.65
CA VAL A 579 10.98 -69.29 -110.42
C VAL A 579 11.11 -68.47 -111.70
N ARG A 580 11.75 -67.29 -111.65
CA ARG A 580 12.06 -66.53 -112.87
C ARG A 580 12.96 -67.33 -113.81
N GLU A 581 14.04 -67.94 -113.35
CA GLU A 581 14.95 -68.78 -114.15
C GLU A 581 14.23 -69.97 -114.80
N GLU A 582 13.37 -70.68 -114.05
CA GLU A 582 12.61 -71.85 -114.52
C GLU A 582 11.46 -71.47 -115.47
N THR A 583 10.81 -70.33 -115.25
CA THR A 583 9.72 -69.84 -116.13
C THR A 583 10.27 -69.17 -117.40
N ASN A 584 11.47 -68.58 -117.32
CA ASN A 584 12.21 -67.99 -118.44
C ASN A 584 13.02 -69.04 -119.22
N MET A 585 12.35 -70.09 -119.68
CA MET A 585 12.94 -71.09 -120.58
C MET A 585 13.19 -70.55 -122.00
N ARG A 586 12.72 -69.32 -122.31
CA ARG A 586 12.83 -68.68 -123.63
C ARG A 586 13.01 -67.15 -123.51
N THR A 587 14.09 -66.70 -122.87
CA THR A 587 14.40 -65.26 -122.79
C THR A 587 14.89 -64.71 -124.12
N PHE A 588 14.58 -63.44 -124.38
CA PHE A 588 15.04 -62.72 -125.58
C PHE A 588 16.55 -62.85 -125.78
N ASP A 589 17.35 -62.73 -124.72
CA ASP A 589 18.81 -62.86 -124.80
C ASP A 589 19.27 -64.26 -125.18
N LYS A 590 18.60 -65.32 -124.70
CA LYS A 590 18.89 -66.70 -125.12
C LYS A 590 18.48 -66.94 -126.58
N MET A 591 17.32 -66.40 -126.99
CA MET A 591 16.89 -66.46 -128.39
C MET A 591 17.82 -65.66 -129.32
N ALA A 592 18.35 -64.52 -128.87
CA ALA A 592 19.32 -63.73 -129.60
C ALA A 592 20.66 -64.46 -129.74
N PHE A 593 21.13 -65.10 -128.66
CA PHE A 593 22.37 -65.89 -128.68
C PHE A 593 22.24 -67.15 -129.54
N GLU A 594 21.10 -67.85 -129.49
CA GLU A 594 20.80 -68.98 -130.38
C GLU A 594 20.68 -68.52 -131.84
N ALA A 595 20.06 -67.36 -132.10
CA ALA A 595 20.00 -66.78 -133.43
C ALA A 595 21.38 -66.38 -133.97
N GLU A 596 22.26 -65.82 -133.13
CA GLU A 596 23.67 -65.55 -133.48
C GLU A 596 24.42 -66.86 -133.78
N LEU A 597 24.28 -67.89 -132.94
CA LEU A 597 24.88 -69.21 -133.16
C LEU A 597 24.40 -69.86 -134.46
N HIS A 598 23.10 -69.81 -134.75
CA HIS A 598 22.54 -70.27 -136.02
C HIS A 598 23.03 -69.44 -137.21
N ALA A 599 23.19 -68.12 -137.06
CA ALA A 599 23.74 -67.25 -138.09
C ALA A 599 25.25 -67.50 -138.36
N HIS A 600 26.00 -67.93 -137.35
CA HIS A 600 27.41 -68.32 -137.51
C HIS A 600 27.57 -69.72 -138.12
N LEU A 601 26.67 -70.67 -137.82
CA LEU A 601 26.70 -72.03 -138.41
C LEU A 601 26.18 -72.09 -139.86
N SER A 602 25.36 -71.11 -140.28
CA SER A 602 24.84 -70.99 -141.65
C SER A 602 25.75 -70.19 -142.59
N LYS A 603 26.90 -69.70 -142.11
CA LYS A 603 28.00 -69.16 -142.95
C LYS A 603 29.09 -70.23 -143.12
N LYS A 604 28.82 -71.20 -143.98
CA LYS A 604 29.85 -72.01 -144.66
C LYS A 604 29.90 -71.61 -146.11
#